data_AF-A0A935UGU2-F1
#
_entry.id   AF-A0A935UGU2-F1
#
_cell.length_a   1.000
_cell.length_b   1.000
_cell.length_c   1.000
_cell.angle_alpha   90.00
_cell.angle_beta   90.00
_cell.angle_gamma   90.00
#
_symmetry.space_group_name_H-M   'P 1'
#
loop_
_entity.id
_entity.type
_entity.pdbx_description
1 polymer ?
#
loop_
_entity_poly.entity_id
_entity_poly.type
_entity_poly.pdbx_seq_one_letter_code
_entity_poly.pdbx_strand_id
1 'polypeptide(L)'
;MSTVILDLAAYAFKNPLALFSRDARAASLMLAGAAWNSAVGDQVSCEQFRRQLAEADAKGSVPWTKLRANSAAELIALLVEFKKERHPDDYRRIVSLDLKPDGVVRAIWQEPEPASAGAAAATPISGKQSGVRPTGPRVPTAVPTSPPLPVVAEVTTPQTVSAGNATSARKVPRRQPIADKLLRAMKRYSRDKVVDLAAVISGGRNAEDLQRTIVSQEALARLHSAHAPYVYAQNVVSVLSEQLTGLKEMNSLARLIEEAEEECMPGGPPMSPLTSSYFTCWAFFDACVGIGKETIGSVGIAVASAFGMHSELLRVIGLMQQSRMGIYVHQGLDKDAVLLRELVTGRSVRAISPAGYMGQKGELWYVRVLPPPSPAMREHVAFTTPYLLLKANEYEWQSYFRRTLPDASQEARIEAYERHMKYGPSRKYWNEFVTEAYVNFRSDVIYLTGLPDIPESLPHSSANRDLWR
;
A
#
# COMPACT_ATOMS: atom_id res chain seq x y z
N MET A 1 -3.45 10.68 -23.90
CA MET A 1 -3.45 9.87 -25.15
C MET A 1 -2.25 10.12 -26.07
N SER A 2 -1.62 11.31 -26.08
CA SER A 2 -0.28 11.51 -26.70
C SER A 2 0.84 10.70 -26.00
N THR A 3 0.55 10.15 -24.82
CA THR A 3 1.43 9.27 -24.02
C THR A 3 1.85 8.01 -24.78
N VAL A 4 1.01 7.47 -25.66
CA VAL A 4 1.33 6.27 -26.44
C VAL A 4 2.42 6.56 -27.48
N ILE A 5 2.35 7.73 -28.14
CA ILE A 5 3.39 8.17 -29.07
C ILE A 5 4.70 8.47 -28.35
N LEU A 6 4.62 9.01 -27.14
CA LEU A 6 5.79 9.23 -26.30
C LEU A 6 6.41 7.93 -25.80
N ASP A 7 5.61 6.91 -25.51
CA ASP A 7 6.10 5.57 -25.14
C ASP A 7 6.86 4.93 -26.31
N LEU A 8 6.30 4.98 -27.53
CA LEU A 8 7.01 4.57 -28.75
C LEU A 8 8.29 5.41 -28.98
N ALA A 9 8.20 6.73 -28.87
CA ALA A 9 9.34 7.62 -29.10
C ALA A 9 10.46 7.42 -28.06
N ALA A 10 10.12 7.13 -26.81
CA ALA A 10 11.08 6.80 -25.75
C ALA A 10 11.69 5.41 -25.96
N TYR A 11 10.88 4.43 -26.38
CA TYR A 11 11.36 3.09 -26.68
C TYR A 11 12.38 3.07 -27.82
N ALA A 12 12.34 4.03 -28.74
CA ALA A 12 13.34 4.16 -29.81
C ALA A 12 14.78 4.36 -29.31
N PHE A 13 14.98 4.84 -28.07
CA PHE A 13 16.31 5.12 -27.51
C PHE A 13 16.85 3.97 -26.65
N LYS A 14 18.19 3.81 -26.66
CA LYS A 14 18.91 2.92 -25.73
C LYS A 14 18.74 3.36 -24.28
N ASN A 15 18.76 4.67 -24.06
CA ASN A 15 18.47 5.30 -22.78
C ASN A 15 17.26 6.24 -22.98
N PRO A 16 16.11 6.00 -22.32
CA PRO A 16 14.92 6.86 -22.42
C PRO A 16 15.19 8.33 -22.07
N LEU A 17 16.23 8.59 -21.25
CA LEU A 17 16.69 9.94 -20.90
C LEU A 17 17.42 10.64 -22.06
N ALA A 18 17.70 9.99 -23.19
CA ALA A 18 18.35 10.63 -24.33
C ALA A 18 17.44 11.60 -25.12
N LEU A 19 16.14 11.65 -24.79
CA LEU A 19 15.11 12.52 -25.36
C LEU A 19 15.31 14.03 -25.09
N PHE A 20 16.44 14.47 -24.53
CA PHE A 20 16.59 15.86 -24.07
C PHE A 20 16.88 16.90 -25.16
N SER A 21 17.52 16.55 -26.28
CA SER A 21 17.73 17.54 -27.36
C SER A 21 16.49 17.69 -28.24
N ARG A 22 16.23 18.92 -28.72
CA ARG A 22 15.10 19.23 -29.60
C ARG A 22 15.10 18.35 -30.85
N ASP A 23 16.29 18.10 -31.42
CA ASP A 23 16.46 17.28 -32.62
C ASP A 23 16.21 15.79 -32.35
N ALA A 24 16.63 15.28 -31.19
CA ALA A 24 16.35 13.92 -30.77
C ALA A 24 14.85 13.67 -30.57
N ARG A 25 14.12 14.66 -30.03
CA ARG A 25 12.65 14.57 -29.91
C ARG A 25 11.97 14.60 -31.27
N ALA A 26 12.38 15.49 -32.16
CA ALA A 26 11.80 15.55 -33.50
C ALA A 26 12.00 14.23 -34.26
N ALA A 27 13.23 13.70 -34.28
CA ALA A 27 13.54 12.45 -34.96
C ALA A 27 12.78 11.24 -34.38
N SER A 28 12.68 11.14 -33.05
CA SER A 28 11.94 10.05 -32.39
C SER A 28 10.44 10.11 -32.60
N LEU A 29 9.85 11.31 -32.71
CA LEU A 29 8.45 11.46 -33.06
C LEU A 29 8.17 11.06 -34.51
N MET A 30 9.06 11.39 -35.45
CA MET A 30 8.96 10.92 -36.84
C MET A 30 9.03 9.40 -36.92
N LEU A 31 9.95 8.77 -36.17
CA LEU A 31 10.05 7.31 -36.05
C LEU A 31 8.79 6.69 -35.46
N ALA A 32 8.25 7.26 -34.38
CA ALA A 32 7.03 6.79 -33.75
C ALA A 32 5.80 6.93 -34.67
N GLY A 33 5.69 8.05 -35.40
CA GLY A 33 4.64 8.29 -36.39
C GLY A 33 4.69 7.30 -37.55
N ALA A 34 5.88 7.07 -38.12
CA ALA A 34 6.09 6.10 -39.19
C ALA A 34 5.75 4.67 -38.73
N ALA A 35 6.21 4.26 -37.54
CA ALA A 35 5.94 2.94 -36.99
C ALA A 35 4.46 2.72 -36.70
N TRP A 36 3.80 3.70 -36.10
CA TRP A 36 2.37 3.59 -35.79
C TRP A 36 1.53 3.42 -37.05
N ASN A 37 1.74 4.29 -38.05
CA ASN A 37 0.99 4.24 -39.31
C ASN A 37 1.29 2.97 -40.12
N SER A 38 2.54 2.49 -40.07
CA SER A 38 2.90 1.19 -40.65
C SER A 38 2.17 0.03 -39.96
N ALA A 39 1.98 0.09 -38.64
CA ALA A 39 1.33 -0.98 -37.88
C ALA A 39 -0.19 -1.06 -38.14
N VAL A 40 -0.83 0.05 -38.53
CA VAL A 40 -2.27 0.09 -38.88
C VAL A 40 -2.52 0.00 -40.39
N GLY A 41 -1.48 -0.22 -41.20
CA GLY A 41 -1.58 -0.41 -42.65
C GLY A 41 -1.68 0.87 -43.50
N ASP A 42 -1.46 2.04 -42.92
CA ASP A 42 -1.47 3.32 -43.64
C ASP A 42 -0.09 3.64 -44.23
N GLN A 43 0.16 3.18 -45.45
CA GLN A 43 1.43 3.39 -46.15
C GLN A 43 1.67 4.85 -46.53
N VAL A 44 0.63 5.62 -46.84
CA VAL A 44 0.76 7.01 -47.29
C VAL A 44 1.28 7.89 -46.16
N SER A 45 0.63 7.82 -45.00
CA SER A 45 1.06 8.60 -43.83
C SER A 45 2.39 8.08 -43.26
N CYS A 46 2.68 6.77 -43.40
CA CYS A 46 3.98 6.20 -43.04
C CYS A 46 5.11 6.78 -43.91
N GLU A 47 4.92 6.83 -45.23
CA GLU A 47 5.90 7.41 -46.15
C GLU A 47 6.17 8.89 -45.88
N GLN A 48 5.14 9.65 -45.51
CA GLN A 48 5.30 11.06 -45.15
C GLN A 48 6.28 11.24 -43.97
N PHE A 49 6.11 10.47 -42.90
CA PHE A 49 7.03 10.52 -41.76
C PHE A 49 8.43 9.99 -42.11
N ARG A 50 8.53 8.97 -42.98
CA ARG A 50 9.84 8.48 -43.48
C ARG A 50 10.58 9.55 -44.29
N ARG A 51 9.89 10.34 -45.12
CA ARG A 51 10.50 11.45 -45.87
C ARG A 51 11.02 12.55 -44.94
N GLN A 52 10.21 12.95 -43.96
CA GLN A 52 10.64 13.94 -42.95
C GLN A 52 11.84 13.46 -42.14
N LEU A 53 11.87 12.17 -41.78
CA LEU A 53 13.01 11.57 -41.09
C LEU A 53 14.26 11.55 -41.98
N ALA A 54 14.13 11.20 -43.27
CA ALA A 54 15.24 11.20 -44.22
C ALA A 54 15.81 12.62 -44.43
N GLU A 55 14.96 13.65 -44.47
CA GLU A 55 15.40 15.04 -44.53
C GLU A 55 16.15 15.48 -43.26
N ALA A 56 15.70 15.03 -42.09
CA ALA A 56 16.39 15.30 -40.83
C ALA A 56 17.73 14.56 -40.74
N ASP A 57 17.79 13.34 -41.26
CA ASP A 57 18.99 12.50 -41.30
C ASP A 57 20.05 13.10 -42.24
N ALA A 58 19.64 13.55 -43.42
CA ALA A 58 20.51 14.25 -44.37
C ALA A 58 21.14 15.53 -43.77
N LYS A 59 20.49 16.15 -42.78
CA LYS A 59 20.97 17.32 -42.04
C LYS A 59 21.81 16.95 -40.80
N GLY A 60 22.06 15.66 -40.56
CA GLY A 60 22.77 15.16 -39.39
C GLY A 60 22.02 15.34 -38.07
N SER A 61 20.71 15.58 -38.10
CA SER A 61 19.89 15.86 -36.92
C SER A 61 19.40 14.60 -36.20
N VAL A 62 19.62 13.41 -36.78
CA VAL A 62 19.20 12.14 -36.18
C VAL A 62 20.32 11.56 -35.30
N PRO A 63 20.08 11.35 -33.99
CA PRO A 63 21.12 10.89 -33.07
C PRO A 63 21.27 9.36 -33.09
N TRP A 64 21.67 8.78 -34.22
CA TRP A 64 21.76 7.31 -34.42
C TRP A 64 22.51 6.58 -33.31
N THR A 65 23.59 7.17 -32.79
CA THR A 65 24.39 6.57 -31.69
C THR A 65 23.58 6.31 -30.42
N LYS A 66 22.51 7.09 -30.19
CA LYS A 66 21.63 7.01 -29.02
C LYS A 66 20.40 6.12 -29.24
N LEU A 67 20.10 5.76 -30.50
CA LEU A 67 18.95 4.94 -30.87
C LEU A 67 19.27 3.44 -30.77
N ARG A 68 18.23 2.60 -30.63
CA ARG A 68 18.37 1.14 -30.47
C ARG A 68 18.81 0.41 -31.73
N ALA A 69 18.65 1.03 -32.90
CA ALA A 69 19.09 0.52 -34.18
C ALA A 69 19.82 1.62 -34.96
N ASN A 70 20.63 1.22 -35.94
CA ASN A 70 21.46 2.13 -36.74
C ASN A 70 20.80 2.50 -38.07
N SER A 71 19.57 2.06 -38.33
CA SER A 71 18.79 2.41 -39.52
C SER A 71 17.34 2.70 -39.18
N ALA A 72 16.71 3.58 -39.97
CA ALA A 72 15.31 3.92 -39.81
C ALA A 72 14.40 2.71 -40.01
N ALA A 73 14.71 1.85 -40.99
CA ALA A 73 13.89 0.68 -41.33
C ALA A 73 13.83 -0.34 -40.19
N GLU A 74 14.98 -0.68 -39.61
CA GLU A 74 15.07 -1.60 -38.46
C GLU A 74 14.34 -1.04 -37.24
N LEU A 75 14.53 0.25 -36.96
CA LEU A 75 13.92 0.90 -35.81
C LEU A 75 12.40 1.01 -35.94
N ILE A 76 11.91 1.30 -37.14
CA ILE A 76 10.47 1.32 -37.45
C ILE A 76 9.89 -0.08 -37.28
N ALA A 77 10.55 -1.13 -37.78
CA ALA A 77 10.09 -2.50 -37.61
C ALA A 77 10.00 -2.90 -36.12
N LEU A 78 11.02 -2.54 -35.33
CA LEU A 78 11.03 -2.77 -33.89
C LEU A 78 9.86 -2.05 -33.18
N LEU A 79 9.60 -0.80 -33.55
CA LEU A 79 8.50 -0.01 -32.98
C LEU A 79 7.11 -0.49 -33.42
N VAL A 80 6.98 -1.06 -34.62
CA VAL A 80 5.74 -1.70 -35.09
C VAL A 80 5.38 -2.88 -34.20
N GLU A 81 6.36 -3.75 -33.89
CA GLU A 81 6.13 -4.90 -33.01
C GLU A 81 5.79 -4.44 -31.58
N PHE A 82 6.51 -3.46 -31.06
CA PHE A 82 6.20 -2.84 -29.77
C PHE A 82 4.77 -2.27 -29.71
N LYS A 83 4.32 -1.59 -30.78
CA LYS A 83 2.95 -1.10 -30.90
C LYS A 83 1.95 -2.26 -30.87
N LYS A 84 2.16 -3.31 -31.67
CA LYS A 84 1.24 -4.46 -31.73
C LYS A 84 1.11 -5.17 -30.38
N GLU A 85 2.20 -5.29 -29.64
CA GLU A 85 2.21 -5.92 -28.32
C GLU A 85 1.43 -5.11 -27.26
N ARG A 86 1.67 -3.78 -27.20
CA ARG A 86 1.07 -2.93 -26.15
C ARG A 86 -0.28 -2.33 -26.52
N HIS A 87 -0.55 -2.17 -27.81
CA HIS A 87 -1.73 -1.50 -28.35
C HIS A 87 -2.33 -2.29 -29.53
N PRO A 88 -2.73 -3.55 -29.33
CA PRO A 88 -3.26 -4.41 -30.40
C PRO A 88 -4.58 -3.89 -30.98
N ASP A 89 -5.42 -3.27 -30.16
CA ASP A 89 -6.79 -2.88 -30.54
C ASP A 89 -6.92 -1.42 -31.02
N ASP A 90 -5.81 -0.67 -31.13
CA ASP A 90 -5.84 0.73 -31.55
C ASP A 90 -5.52 0.86 -33.05
N TYR A 91 -6.56 1.07 -33.86
CA TYR A 91 -6.48 1.15 -35.33
C TYR A 91 -6.52 2.58 -35.87
N ARG A 92 -6.40 3.59 -35.02
CA ARG A 92 -6.41 4.99 -35.45
C ARG A 92 -5.14 5.31 -36.22
N ARG A 93 -5.22 6.20 -37.21
CA ARG A 93 -4.04 6.69 -37.94
C ARG A 93 -3.62 8.07 -37.45
N ILE A 94 -2.33 8.35 -37.50
CA ILE A 94 -1.76 9.64 -37.16
C ILE A 94 -1.67 10.49 -38.43
N VAL A 95 -2.40 11.60 -38.43
CA VAL A 95 -2.42 12.56 -39.54
C VAL A 95 -1.29 13.57 -39.41
N SER A 96 -1.00 14.03 -38.19
CA SER A 96 0.14 14.91 -37.92
C SER A 96 0.68 14.75 -36.50
N LEU A 97 1.98 15.05 -36.35
CA LEU A 97 2.68 15.17 -35.07
C LEU A 97 3.38 16.52 -35.03
N ASP A 98 2.94 17.40 -34.13
CA ASP A 98 3.55 18.71 -33.93
C ASP A 98 4.30 18.73 -32.60
N LEU A 99 5.57 19.15 -32.62
CA LEU A 99 6.34 19.47 -31.42
C LEU A 99 6.34 20.99 -31.22
N LYS A 100 5.65 21.46 -30.19
CA LYS A 100 5.63 22.88 -29.82
C LYS A 100 6.95 23.31 -29.17
N PRO A 101 7.31 24.62 -29.20
CA PRO A 101 8.53 25.14 -28.59
C PRO A 101 8.66 24.87 -27.07
N ASP A 102 7.55 24.72 -26.37
CA ASP A 102 7.45 24.36 -24.95
C ASP A 102 7.68 22.85 -24.68
N GLY A 103 7.93 22.06 -25.73
CA GLY A 103 8.15 20.62 -25.65
C GLY A 103 6.87 19.79 -25.68
N VAL A 104 5.70 20.40 -25.87
CA VAL A 104 4.42 19.68 -25.95
C VAL A 104 4.26 19.02 -27.32
N VAL A 105 3.95 17.72 -27.31
CA VAL A 105 3.64 16.95 -28.52
C VAL A 105 2.14 16.91 -28.74
N ARG A 106 1.68 17.39 -29.91
CA ARG A 106 0.30 17.30 -30.37
C ARG A 106 0.19 16.26 -31.47
N ALA A 107 -0.57 15.21 -31.23
CA ALA A 107 -0.92 14.23 -32.25
C ALA A 107 -2.35 14.47 -32.74
N ILE A 108 -2.53 14.60 -34.06
CA ILE A 108 -3.84 14.62 -34.70
C ILE A 108 -4.14 13.22 -35.20
N TRP A 109 -5.25 12.67 -34.70
CA TRP A 109 -5.70 11.32 -34.96
C TRP A 109 -6.87 11.32 -35.93
N GLN A 110 -6.94 10.28 -36.75
CA GLN A 110 -8.13 9.96 -37.52
C GLN A 110 -8.57 8.54 -37.20
N GLU A 111 -9.86 8.41 -36.86
CA GLU A 111 -10.50 7.12 -36.63
C GLU A 111 -10.50 6.29 -37.92
N PRO A 112 -10.38 4.96 -37.84
CA PRO A 112 -10.55 4.10 -39.00
C PRO A 112 -11.94 4.32 -39.58
N GLU A 113 -12.06 4.40 -40.92
CA GLU A 113 -13.38 4.52 -41.52
C GLU A 113 -14.24 3.30 -41.12
N PRO A 114 -15.51 3.51 -40.74
CA PRO A 114 -16.41 2.39 -40.52
C PRO A 114 -16.47 1.61 -41.83
N ALA A 115 -16.10 0.33 -41.78
CA ALA A 115 -16.26 -0.58 -42.91
C ALA A 115 -17.69 -0.43 -43.43
N SER A 116 -17.84 0.07 -44.65
CA SER A 116 -19.13 0.14 -45.30
C SER A 116 -19.67 -1.30 -45.36
N ALA A 117 -20.79 -1.52 -44.68
CA ALA A 117 -21.49 -2.79 -44.68
C ALA A 117 -22.03 -3.04 -46.09
N GLY A 118 -21.22 -3.72 -46.91
CA GLY A 118 -21.56 -4.18 -48.25
C GLY A 118 -21.41 -5.70 -48.34
N ALA A 119 -22.56 -6.38 -48.36
CA ALA A 119 -22.79 -7.73 -48.89
C ALA A 119 -22.12 -8.94 -48.19
N ALA A 120 -22.88 -9.61 -47.33
CA ALA A 120 -23.38 -10.97 -47.59
C ALA A 120 -24.27 -11.42 -46.42
N ALA A 121 -25.58 -11.33 -46.62
CA ALA A 121 -26.56 -11.97 -45.77
C ALA A 121 -26.54 -13.49 -46.01
N ALA A 122 -26.26 -14.26 -44.96
CA ALA A 122 -26.63 -15.66 -44.90
C ALA A 122 -27.51 -15.85 -43.65
N THR A 123 -28.80 -16.02 -43.92
CA THR A 123 -29.89 -16.24 -42.96
C THR A 123 -29.68 -17.53 -42.17
N PRO A 124 -29.92 -17.58 -40.85
CA PRO A 124 -30.12 -18.84 -40.14
C PRO A 124 -31.60 -19.23 -40.19
N ILE A 125 -31.83 -20.44 -40.70
CA ILE A 125 -33.12 -21.12 -40.75
C ILE A 125 -33.61 -21.42 -39.33
N SER A 126 -34.85 -21.02 -39.07
CA SER A 126 -35.65 -21.37 -37.89
C SER A 126 -36.07 -22.84 -37.95
N GLY A 127 -35.67 -23.62 -36.94
CA GLY A 127 -36.14 -24.98 -36.70
C GLY A 127 -36.84 -25.08 -35.35
N LYS A 128 -38.17 -24.93 -35.34
CA LYS A 128 -39.06 -25.35 -34.25
C LYS A 128 -39.04 -26.89 -34.17
N GLN A 129 -38.82 -27.46 -32.99
CA GLN A 129 -39.51 -28.69 -32.61
C GLN A 129 -39.92 -28.66 -31.13
N SER A 130 -41.03 -29.34 -30.89
CA SER A 130 -41.97 -29.25 -29.79
C SER A 130 -42.02 -30.59 -29.05
N GLY A 131 -42.34 -30.54 -27.75
CA GLY A 131 -42.82 -31.66 -26.94
C GLY A 131 -41.71 -32.60 -26.45
N VAL A 132 -41.76 -33.22 -25.26
CA VAL A 132 -42.90 -33.65 -24.46
C VAL A 132 -42.41 -33.83 -23.00
N ARG A 133 -43.31 -33.54 -22.06
CA ARG A 133 -43.18 -33.76 -20.61
C ARG A 133 -43.84 -35.10 -20.22
N PRO A 134 -43.35 -35.80 -19.19
CA PRO A 134 -44.25 -36.30 -18.13
C PRO A 134 -43.66 -36.05 -16.73
N THR A 135 -44.30 -35.32 -15.80
CA THR A 135 -45.32 -35.77 -14.81
C THR A 135 -44.91 -37.03 -14.05
N GLY A 136 -44.15 -36.93 -12.95
CA GLY A 136 -44.64 -36.97 -11.55
C GLY A 136 -44.27 -38.32 -10.88
N PRO A 137 -44.34 -38.53 -9.54
CA PRO A 137 -44.80 -37.65 -8.46
C PRO A 137 -43.79 -37.45 -7.29
N ARG A 138 -44.08 -36.47 -6.43
CA ARG A 138 -43.54 -36.23 -5.08
C ARG A 138 -44.47 -36.85 -4.04
N VAL A 139 -43.96 -37.41 -2.95
CA VAL A 139 -44.55 -37.32 -1.58
C VAL A 139 -43.47 -37.62 -0.49
N PRO A 140 -43.70 -37.31 0.81
CA PRO A 140 -42.74 -36.70 1.75
C PRO A 140 -42.33 -37.74 2.83
N THR A 141 -41.58 -37.48 3.91
CA THR A 141 -41.98 -36.83 5.19
C THR A 141 -40.87 -37.25 6.21
N ALA A 142 -40.31 -36.32 6.99
CA ALA A 142 -40.49 -36.17 8.44
C ALA A 142 -39.32 -36.68 9.31
N VAL A 143 -38.89 -35.80 10.23
CA VAL A 143 -38.01 -35.98 11.39
C VAL A 143 -38.85 -36.52 12.56
N PRO A 144 -38.31 -37.18 13.62
CA PRO A 144 -38.12 -36.46 14.89
C PRO A 144 -36.96 -36.98 15.83
N THR A 145 -36.36 -36.06 16.62
CA THR A 145 -36.02 -36.06 18.09
C THR A 145 -35.48 -37.35 18.78
N SER A 146 -34.62 -37.43 19.79
CA SER A 146 -33.96 -36.52 20.78
C SER A 146 -33.12 -37.38 21.78
N PRO A 147 -32.34 -36.81 22.75
CA PRO A 147 -31.19 -37.38 23.52
C PRO A 147 -31.61 -37.95 24.93
N PRO A 148 -30.78 -38.13 26.05
CA PRO A 148 -29.36 -37.75 26.35
C PRO A 148 -28.52 -38.57 27.42
N LEU A 149 -27.30 -38.03 27.75
CA LEU A 149 -26.48 -38.05 29.01
C LEU A 149 -25.65 -39.31 29.43
N PRO A 150 -24.73 -39.23 30.43
CA PRO A 150 -23.46 -38.46 30.56
C PRO A 150 -22.28 -39.37 31.06
N VAL A 151 -21.01 -38.91 31.13
CA VAL A 151 -20.00 -39.22 32.21
C VAL A 151 -18.69 -38.42 32.02
N VAL A 152 -18.38 -37.66 33.08
CA VAL A 152 -17.16 -37.13 33.71
C VAL A 152 -15.73 -37.51 33.24
N ALA A 153 -14.94 -36.44 33.05
CA ALA A 153 -13.51 -36.13 33.31
C ALA A 153 -12.35 -37.10 32.99
N GLU A 154 -11.38 -36.61 32.20
CA GLU A 154 -9.95 -36.80 32.51
C GLU A 154 -9.06 -35.68 31.91
N VAL A 155 -7.99 -35.38 32.63
CA VAL A 155 -6.96 -34.35 32.37
C VAL A 155 -6.07 -34.77 31.20
N THR A 156 -5.81 -33.88 30.23
CA THR A 156 -4.71 -34.08 29.26
C THR A 156 -4.25 -32.76 28.64
N THR A 157 -2.96 -32.45 28.82
CA THR A 157 -1.96 -31.69 28.01
C THR A 157 -2.38 -30.51 27.11
N PRO A 158 -1.52 -29.48 26.95
CA PRO A 158 -1.87 -28.25 26.24
C PRO A 158 -2.11 -28.53 24.76
N GLN A 159 -3.37 -28.36 24.34
CA GLN A 159 -3.75 -28.37 22.94
C GLN A 159 -3.03 -27.23 22.22
N THR A 160 -2.19 -27.60 21.25
CA THR A 160 -1.70 -26.69 20.23
C THR A 160 -2.88 -26.32 19.35
N VAL A 161 -3.50 -25.17 19.65
CA VAL A 161 -4.63 -24.68 18.85
C VAL A 161 -4.07 -24.23 17.50
N SER A 162 -4.55 -24.88 16.45
CA SER A 162 -4.31 -24.56 15.05
C SER A 162 -4.50 -23.07 14.79
N ALA A 163 -3.60 -22.49 13.99
CA ALA A 163 -3.65 -21.11 13.53
C ALA A 163 -5.07 -20.78 13.07
N GLY A 164 -5.75 -19.92 13.84
CA GLY A 164 -7.14 -19.59 13.63
C GLY A 164 -7.35 -19.12 12.19
N ASN A 165 -8.15 -19.89 11.44
CA ASN A 165 -8.74 -19.46 10.20
C ASN A 165 -9.45 -18.13 10.46
N ALA A 166 -8.92 -17.06 9.86
CA ALA A 166 -9.61 -15.79 9.74
C ALA A 166 -10.86 -16.00 8.87
N THR A 167 -11.96 -16.45 9.48
CA THR A 167 -13.28 -16.39 8.87
C THR A 167 -13.61 -14.93 8.64
N SER A 168 -13.40 -14.49 7.40
CA SER A 168 -13.80 -13.21 6.85
C SER A 168 -15.32 -13.09 6.92
N ALA A 169 -15.83 -12.64 8.06
CA ALA A 169 -17.14 -12.00 8.10
C ALA A 169 -17.05 -10.79 7.18
N ARG A 170 -17.85 -10.79 6.10
CA ARG A 170 -17.90 -9.77 5.06
C ARG A 170 -18.27 -8.42 5.69
N LYS A 171 -17.25 -7.69 6.18
CA LYS A 171 -17.39 -6.33 6.71
C LYS A 171 -17.94 -5.47 5.58
N VAL A 172 -19.07 -4.79 5.84
CA VAL A 172 -19.59 -3.73 4.95
C VAL A 172 -18.42 -2.77 4.65
N PRO A 173 -18.18 -2.41 3.37
CA PRO A 173 -17.07 -1.54 3.03
C PRO A 173 -17.19 -0.25 3.84
N ARG A 174 -16.17 0.05 4.66
CA ARG A 174 -16.11 1.35 5.34
C ARG A 174 -16.09 2.42 4.25
N ARG A 175 -16.85 3.49 4.45
CA ARG A 175 -16.78 4.65 3.54
C ARG A 175 -15.36 5.19 3.55
N GLN A 176 -14.75 5.33 2.37
CA GLN A 176 -13.41 5.87 2.19
C GLN A 176 -13.46 7.17 1.37
N PRO A 177 -14.06 8.24 1.91
CA PRO A 177 -14.29 9.47 1.15
C PRO A 177 -13.01 10.13 0.62
N ILE A 178 -11.88 10.04 1.32
CA ILE A 178 -10.59 10.58 0.86
C ILE A 178 -10.08 9.74 -0.31
N ALA A 179 -9.95 8.43 -0.14
CA ALA A 179 -9.49 7.54 -1.21
C ALA A 179 -10.39 7.63 -2.44
N ASP A 180 -11.71 7.65 -2.26
CA ASP A 180 -12.68 7.76 -3.35
C ASP A 180 -12.53 9.08 -4.12
N LYS A 181 -12.32 10.21 -3.41
CA LYS A 181 -12.08 11.52 -4.03
C LYS A 181 -10.79 11.49 -4.82
N LEU A 182 -9.73 10.93 -4.24
CA LEU A 182 -8.43 10.82 -4.87
C LEU A 182 -8.47 9.97 -6.13
N LEU A 183 -9.04 8.77 -6.05
CA LEU A 183 -9.21 7.87 -7.20
C LEU A 183 -10.05 8.51 -8.30
N ARG A 184 -11.10 9.26 -7.97
CA ARG A 184 -11.88 10.04 -8.95
C ARG A 184 -11.04 11.14 -9.59
N ALA A 185 -10.23 11.86 -8.82
CA ALA A 185 -9.35 12.91 -9.32
C ALA A 185 -8.28 12.33 -10.27
N MET A 186 -7.62 11.25 -9.87
CA MET A 186 -6.59 10.58 -10.69
C MET A 186 -7.19 10.00 -11.99
N LYS A 187 -8.35 9.32 -11.91
CA LYS A 187 -9.05 8.82 -13.11
C LYS A 187 -9.45 9.95 -14.04
N ARG A 188 -9.92 11.08 -13.50
CA ARG A 188 -10.26 12.26 -14.30
C ARG A 188 -9.03 12.81 -15.02
N TYR A 189 -7.93 13.00 -14.29
CA TYR A 189 -6.67 13.51 -14.86
C TYR A 189 -6.13 12.59 -15.97
N SER A 190 -6.17 11.26 -15.77
CA SER A 190 -5.72 10.29 -16.79
C SER A 190 -6.55 10.29 -18.09
N ARG A 191 -7.82 10.74 -18.01
CA ARG A 191 -8.77 10.80 -19.13
C ARG A 191 -8.86 12.18 -19.75
N ASP A 192 -8.15 13.17 -19.21
CA ASP A 192 -8.25 14.53 -19.68
C ASP A 192 -7.65 14.67 -21.09
N LYS A 193 -8.25 15.54 -21.90
CA LYS A 193 -7.81 15.77 -23.29
C LYS A 193 -6.50 16.55 -23.34
N VAL A 194 -6.26 17.37 -22.32
CA VAL A 194 -5.06 18.19 -22.15
C VAL A 194 -4.38 17.75 -20.86
N VAL A 195 -3.14 17.29 -20.96
CA VAL A 195 -2.32 16.86 -19.82
C VAL A 195 -1.07 17.73 -19.80
N ASP A 196 -0.71 18.22 -18.62
CA ASP A 196 0.57 18.91 -18.41
C ASP A 196 1.70 17.89 -18.44
N LEU A 197 2.38 17.78 -19.58
CA LEU A 197 3.47 16.83 -19.78
C LEU A 197 4.69 17.17 -18.93
N ALA A 198 4.94 18.46 -18.65
CA ALA A 198 6.05 18.83 -17.78
C ALA A 198 5.81 18.31 -16.36
N ALA A 199 4.57 18.42 -15.86
CA ALA A 199 4.15 17.85 -14.59
C ALA A 199 4.20 16.31 -14.56
N VAL A 200 3.83 15.64 -15.65
CA VAL A 200 3.93 14.16 -15.74
C VAL A 200 5.39 13.71 -15.72
N ILE A 201 6.27 14.38 -16.45
CA ILE A 201 7.70 14.04 -16.52
C ILE A 201 8.38 14.33 -15.18
N SER A 202 8.12 15.49 -14.56
CA SER A 202 8.69 15.83 -13.26
C SER A 202 8.17 14.88 -12.17
N GLY A 203 6.87 14.57 -12.19
CA GLY A 203 6.26 13.59 -11.30
C GLY A 203 6.84 12.18 -11.48
N GLY A 204 7.10 11.77 -12.72
CA GLY A 204 7.75 10.49 -13.03
C GLY A 204 9.18 10.42 -12.48
N ARG A 205 9.98 11.47 -12.66
CA ARG A 205 11.34 11.53 -12.07
C ARG A 205 11.31 11.50 -10.55
N ASN A 206 10.43 12.29 -9.94
CA ASN A 206 10.27 12.29 -8.49
C ASN A 206 9.86 10.90 -7.97
N ALA A 207 8.97 10.21 -8.69
CA ALA A 207 8.59 8.84 -8.37
C ALA A 207 9.77 7.86 -8.48
N GLU A 208 10.59 7.97 -9.53
CA GLU A 208 11.79 7.14 -9.70
C GLU A 208 12.83 7.39 -8.61
N ASP A 209 13.07 8.66 -8.25
CA ASP A 209 14.01 9.03 -7.20
C ASP A 209 13.54 8.53 -5.83
N LEU A 210 12.25 8.66 -5.51
CA LEU A 210 11.68 8.07 -4.29
C LEU A 210 11.73 6.55 -4.31
N GLN A 211 11.47 5.90 -5.45
CA GLN A 211 11.56 4.44 -5.58
C GLN A 211 12.98 3.92 -5.29
N ARG A 212 14.02 4.69 -5.61
CA ARG A 212 15.43 4.36 -5.28
C ARG A 212 15.73 4.40 -3.78
N THR A 213 14.90 5.08 -2.99
CA THR A 213 15.06 5.10 -1.52
C THR A 213 14.58 3.81 -0.85
N ILE A 214 13.84 2.97 -1.57
CA ILE A 214 13.39 1.68 -1.05
C ILE A 214 14.61 0.80 -0.78
N VAL A 215 14.61 0.19 0.41
CA VAL A 215 15.63 -0.75 0.85
C VAL A 215 16.01 -1.78 -0.23
N SER A 216 17.32 -1.96 -0.44
CA SER A 216 17.85 -2.85 -1.46
C SER A 216 17.64 -4.33 -1.12
N GLN A 217 17.73 -5.19 -2.12
CA GLN A 217 17.62 -6.64 -1.93
C GLN A 217 18.73 -7.18 -1.02
N GLU A 218 19.95 -6.66 -1.13
CA GLU A 218 21.08 -7.04 -0.27
C GLU A 218 20.83 -6.66 1.19
N ALA A 219 20.25 -5.47 1.42
CA ALA A 219 19.90 -5.03 2.78
C ALA A 219 18.77 -5.88 3.36
N LEU A 220 17.73 -6.18 2.58
CA LEU A 220 16.64 -7.06 2.99
C LEU A 220 17.13 -8.49 3.32
N ALA A 221 18.08 -9.01 2.55
CA ALA A 221 18.63 -10.36 2.77
C ALA A 221 19.40 -10.50 4.09
N ARG A 222 19.83 -9.39 4.70
CA ARG A 222 20.49 -9.37 6.02
C ARG A 222 19.50 -9.35 7.19
N LEU A 223 18.23 -9.10 6.91
CA LEU A 223 17.18 -9.09 7.93
C LEU A 223 16.65 -10.50 8.16
N HIS A 224 16.06 -10.72 9.33
CA HIS A 224 15.30 -11.94 9.58
C HIS A 224 14.18 -12.10 8.54
N SER A 225 13.94 -13.33 8.09
CA SER A 225 12.98 -13.66 7.02
C SER A 225 11.55 -13.16 7.31
N ALA A 226 11.12 -13.20 8.57
CA ALA A 226 9.84 -12.64 9.01
C ALA A 226 9.81 -11.10 9.08
N HIS A 227 10.96 -10.45 9.23
CA HIS A 227 11.07 -8.99 9.32
C HIS A 227 11.17 -8.32 7.95
N ALA A 228 11.93 -8.90 7.02
CA ALA A 228 12.21 -8.32 5.71
C ALA A 228 10.96 -7.88 4.92
N PRO A 229 9.87 -8.67 4.84
CA PRO A 229 8.66 -8.26 4.13
C PRO A 229 8.01 -7.00 4.72
N TYR A 230 8.06 -6.84 6.05
CA TYR A 230 7.50 -5.67 6.72
C TYR A 230 8.35 -4.42 6.52
N VAL A 231 9.67 -4.53 6.53
CA VAL A 231 10.55 -3.40 6.21
C VAL A 231 10.33 -2.93 4.78
N TYR A 232 10.27 -3.86 3.83
CA TYR A 232 9.98 -3.54 2.43
C TYR A 232 8.60 -2.87 2.28
N ALA A 233 7.56 -3.44 2.88
CA ALA A 233 6.21 -2.88 2.85
C ALA A 233 6.15 -1.47 3.48
N GLN A 234 6.80 -1.25 4.63
CA GLN A 234 6.87 0.06 5.25
C GLN A 234 7.57 1.08 4.35
N ASN A 235 8.69 0.71 3.71
CA ASN A 235 9.44 1.59 2.80
C ASN A 235 8.58 1.99 1.58
N VAL A 236 7.84 1.04 1.00
CA VAL A 236 6.87 1.34 -0.06
C VAL A 236 5.78 2.29 0.44
N VAL A 237 5.22 2.05 1.63
CA VAL A 237 4.23 2.97 2.22
C VAL A 237 4.81 4.35 2.47
N SER A 238 6.09 4.45 2.85
CA SER A 238 6.79 5.73 3.02
C SER A 238 6.87 6.50 1.70
N VAL A 239 7.25 5.83 0.61
CA VAL A 239 7.26 6.44 -0.74
C VAL A 239 5.86 6.86 -1.16
N LEU A 240 4.86 5.99 -0.97
CA LEU A 240 3.46 6.34 -1.27
C LEU A 240 2.99 7.52 -0.43
N SER A 241 3.34 7.56 0.86
CA SER A 241 2.99 8.65 1.76
C SER A 241 3.49 9.97 1.21
N GLU A 242 4.79 10.07 0.87
CA GLU A 242 5.42 11.28 0.34
C GLU A 242 4.71 11.78 -0.93
N GLN A 243 4.35 10.87 -1.84
CA GLN A 243 3.64 11.25 -3.05
C GLN A 243 2.17 11.65 -2.81
N LEU A 244 1.50 10.99 -1.87
CA LEU A 244 0.09 11.20 -1.61
C LEU A 244 -0.16 12.46 -0.79
N THR A 245 0.66 12.74 0.23
CA THR A 245 0.47 13.90 1.12
C THR A 245 0.62 15.24 0.42
N GLY A 246 1.32 15.28 -0.73
CA GLY A 246 1.35 16.46 -1.61
C GLY A 246 0.04 16.77 -2.34
N LEU A 247 -0.96 15.87 -2.27
CA LEU A 247 -2.26 16.05 -2.92
C LEU A 247 -3.27 16.67 -1.96
N LYS A 248 -4.04 17.66 -2.44
CA LYS A 248 -4.99 18.43 -1.62
C LYS A 248 -6.02 17.58 -0.87
N GLU A 249 -6.39 16.42 -1.41
CA GLU A 249 -7.32 15.48 -0.78
C GLU A 249 -6.74 14.90 0.53
N MET A 250 -5.41 14.87 0.67
CA MET A 250 -4.68 14.36 1.83
C MET A 250 -4.40 15.44 2.89
N ASN A 251 -4.69 16.71 2.63
CA ASN A 251 -4.37 17.83 3.53
C ASN A 251 -4.75 17.62 4.99
N SER A 252 -5.92 17.01 5.26
CA SER A 252 -6.35 16.74 6.64
C SER A 252 -5.50 15.69 7.35
N LEU A 253 -4.99 14.69 6.60
CA LEU A 253 -4.06 13.69 7.13
C LEU A 253 -2.66 14.29 7.30
N ALA A 254 -2.19 15.02 6.28
CA ALA A 254 -0.90 15.69 6.30
C ALA A 254 -0.77 16.63 7.50
N ARG A 255 -1.75 17.53 7.70
CA ARG A 255 -1.75 18.45 8.85
C ARG A 255 -1.75 17.74 10.20
N LEU A 256 -2.55 16.68 10.34
CA LEU A 256 -2.60 15.90 11.59
C LEU A 256 -1.22 15.33 11.94
N ILE A 257 -0.48 14.86 10.94
CA ILE A 257 0.84 14.24 11.13
C ILE A 257 1.90 15.32 11.33
N GLU A 258 1.88 16.39 10.53
CA GLU A 258 2.79 17.54 10.66
C GLU A 258 2.71 18.18 12.05
N GLU A 259 1.49 18.46 12.54
CA GLU A 259 1.27 18.97 13.91
C GLU A 259 1.80 18.01 14.98
N ALA A 260 1.65 16.70 14.78
CA ALA A 260 2.13 15.70 15.73
C ALA A 260 3.65 15.51 15.66
N GLU A 261 4.25 15.66 14.48
CA GLU A 261 5.69 15.57 14.27
C GLU A 261 6.42 16.78 14.87
N GLU A 262 5.87 17.98 14.70
CA GLU A 262 6.39 19.20 15.33
C GLU A 262 6.31 19.13 16.87
N GLU A 263 5.19 18.65 17.41
CA GLU A 263 4.99 18.52 18.85
C GLU A 263 5.86 17.42 19.48
N CYS A 264 5.91 16.24 18.84
CA CYS A 264 6.59 15.08 19.41
C CYS A 264 8.08 15.00 19.06
N MET A 265 8.52 15.69 18.01
CA MET A 265 9.89 15.64 17.45
C MET A 265 10.46 14.21 17.40
N PRO A 266 9.79 13.25 16.74
CA PRO A 266 10.15 11.85 16.79
C PRO A 266 11.57 11.60 16.27
N GLY A 267 12.33 10.78 16.99
CA GLY A 267 13.74 10.53 16.68
C GLY A 267 14.41 9.57 17.67
N GLY A 268 13.76 9.32 18.80
CA GLY A 268 14.27 8.51 19.89
C GLY A 268 15.02 9.34 20.95
N PRO A 269 15.21 8.78 22.15
CA PRO A 269 15.86 9.50 23.23
C PRO A 269 17.34 9.80 22.94
N PRO A 270 17.92 10.85 23.56
CA PRO A 270 17.32 11.70 24.60
C PRO A 270 16.41 12.81 24.06
N MET A 271 16.38 13.05 22.75
CA MET A 271 15.65 14.18 22.17
C MET A 271 14.13 14.00 22.23
N SER A 272 13.65 12.78 22.02
CA SER A 272 12.22 12.46 22.10
C SER A 272 11.98 11.05 22.61
N PRO A 273 10.98 10.82 23.48
CA PRO A 273 10.59 9.47 23.87
C PRO A 273 9.96 8.66 22.73
N LEU A 274 9.51 9.32 21.66
CA LEU A 274 8.98 8.64 20.48
C LEU A 274 10.11 8.26 19.54
N THR A 275 10.27 6.96 19.31
CA THR A 275 11.17 6.46 18.26
C THR A 275 10.57 6.69 16.89
N SER A 276 11.43 6.79 15.86
CA SER A 276 10.98 6.85 14.47
C SER A 276 10.13 5.64 14.10
N SER A 277 10.51 4.42 14.54
CA SER A 277 9.72 3.20 14.25
C SER A 277 8.30 3.27 14.82
N TYR A 278 8.15 3.74 16.07
CA TYR A 278 6.86 3.94 16.71
C TYR A 278 6.04 5.00 15.97
N PHE A 279 6.61 6.21 15.80
CA PHE A 279 5.87 7.34 15.23
C PHE A 279 5.48 7.09 13.78
N THR A 280 6.36 6.52 12.95
CA THR A 280 6.05 6.16 11.57
C THR A 280 4.90 5.15 11.49
N CYS A 281 4.89 4.14 12.37
CA CYS A 281 3.77 3.19 12.41
C CYS A 281 2.45 3.85 12.81
N TRP A 282 2.49 4.73 13.82
CA TRP A 282 1.31 5.49 14.24
C TRP A 282 0.82 6.39 13.11
N ALA A 283 1.69 7.21 12.51
CA ALA A 283 1.37 8.16 11.45
C ALA A 283 0.77 7.44 10.22
N PHE A 284 1.33 6.29 9.84
CA PHE A 284 0.87 5.59 8.65
C PHE A 284 -0.40 4.77 8.90
N PHE A 285 -0.51 4.09 10.04
CA PHE A 285 -1.51 3.03 10.22
C PHE A 285 -2.59 3.32 11.27
N ASP A 286 -2.42 4.35 12.11
CA ASP A 286 -3.31 4.63 13.24
C ASP A 286 -3.89 6.05 13.18
N ALA A 287 -3.07 7.06 12.82
CA ALA A 287 -3.48 8.44 12.67
C ALA A 287 -4.58 8.55 11.60
N CYS A 288 -5.80 8.82 12.05
CA CYS A 288 -6.99 8.72 11.20
C CYS A 288 -7.85 9.98 11.23
N VAL A 289 -8.54 10.22 10.11
CA VAL A 289 -9.44 11.37 9.95
C VAL A 289 -10.81 10.96 9.38
N GLY A 290 -11.79 11.82 9.63
CA GLY A 290 -13.13 11.70 9.09
C GLY A 290 -13.93 10.50 9.62
N ILE A 291 -15.17 10.39 9.16
CA ILE A 291 -16.11 9.32 9.55
C ILE A 291 -15.63 7.92 9.12
N GLY A 292 -14.79 7.84 8.08
CA GLY A 292 -14.23 6.59 7.57
C GLY A 292 -13.08 6.06 8.41
N LYS A 293 -12.51 6.88 9.31
CA LYS A 293 -11.24 6.63 10.00
C LYS A 293 -10.14 6.23 9.00
N GLU A 294 -10.05 6.99 7.92
CA GLU A 294 -9.03 6.79 6.90
C GLU A 294 -7.67 7.23 7.46
N THR A 295 -6.65 6.41 7.22
CA THR A 295 -5.23 6.62 7.50
C THR A 295 -4.45 6.68 6.18
N ILE A 296 -3.19 7.12 6.22
CA ILE A 296 -2.28 7.05 5.06
C ILE A 296 -2.22 5.62 4.50
N GLY A 297 -2.05 4.62 5.35
CA GLY A 297 -2.00 3.22 4.93
C GLY A 297 -3.29 2.75 4.25
N SER A 298 -4.46 3.13 4.77
CA SER A 298 -5.75 2.73 4.16
C SER A 298 -6.00 3.41 2.80
N VAL A 299 -5.60 4.68 2.65
CA VAL A 299 -5.69 5.41 1.38
C VAL A 299 -4.67 4.86 0.39
N GLY A 300 -3.43 4.63 0.86
CA GLY A 300 -2.34 4.04 0.07
C GLY A 300 -2.70 2.67 -0.48
N ILE A 301 -3.28 1.78 0.33
CA ILE A 301 -3.79 0.48 -0.15
C ILE A 301 -4.85 0.67 -1.25
N ALA A 302 -5.82 1.56 -1.05
CA ALA A 302 -6.89 1.78 -2.02
C ALA A 302 -6.36 2.32 -3.36
N VAL A 303 -5.43 3.28 -3.31
CA VAL A 303 -4.77 3.83 -4.50
C VAL A 303 -3.91 2.75 -5.17
N ALA A 304 -2.98 2.14 -4.44
CA ALA A 304 -2.06 1.15 -4.98
C ALA A 304 -2.79 -0.05 -5.62
N SER A 305 -3.87 -0.51 -4.99
CA SER A 305 -4.75 -1.55 -5.56
C SER A 305 -5.36 -1.12 -6.89
N ALA A 306 -5.87 0.10 -6.98
CA ALA A 306 -6.47 0.62 -8.22
C ALA A 306 -5.47 0.77 -9.38
N PHE A 307 -4.17 0.87 -9.08
CA PHE A 307 -3.09 1.00 -10.06
C PHE A 307 -2.26 -0.29 -10.23
N GLY A 308 -2.77 -1.44 -9.76
CA GLY A 308 -2.20 -2.76 -10.07
C GLY A 308 -0.98 -3.15 -9.24
N MET A 309 -0.81 -2.60 -8.04
CA MET A 309 0.22 -3.08 -7.11
C MET A 309 0.01 -4.56 -6.78
N HIS A 310 1.11 -5.31 -6.68
CA HIS A 310 1.07 -6.76 -6.45
C HIS A 310 0.28 -7.11 -5.17
N SER A 311 -0.60 -8.11 -5.26
CA SER A 311 -1.54 -8.49 -4.20
C SER A 311 -0.84 -8.87 -2.89
N GLU A 312 0.29 -9.57 -2.95
CA GLU A 312 1.04 -9.94 -1.73
C GLU A 312 1.59 -8.72 -0.99
N LEU A 313 2.05 -7.69 -1.71
CA LEU A 313 2.53 -6.46 -1.09
C LEU A 313 1.36 -5.73 -0.41
N LEU A 314 0.22 -5.61 -1.10
CA LEU A 314 -1.01 -5.05 -0.53
C LEU A 314 -1.47 -5.83 0.71
N ARG A 315 -1.33 -7.17 0.70
CA ARG A 315 -1.65 -8.02 1.84
C ARG A 315 -0.76 -7.71 3.04
N VAL A 316 0.56 -7.62 2.85
CA VAL A 316 1.52 -7.30 3.92
C VAL A 316 1.28 -5.90 4.48
N ILE A 317 1.05 -4.89 3.62
CA ILE A 317 0.66 -3.54 4.06
C ILE A 317 -0.67 -3.61 4.83
N GLY A 318 -1.61 -4.43 4.38
CA GLY A 318 -2.87 -4.71 5.08
C GLY A 318 -2.68 -5.25 6.50
N LEU A 319 -1.71 -6.15 6.71
CA LEU A 319 -1.36 -6.66 8.04
C LEU A 319 -0.83 -5.54 8.95
N MET A 320 -0.02 -4.62 8.41
CA MET A 320 0.45 -3.44 9.15
C MET A 320 -0.70 -2.47 9.48
N GLN A 321 -1.61 -2.25 8.52
CA GLN A 321 -2.78 -1.39 8.69
C GLN A 321 -3.74 -1.94 9.76
N GLN A 322 -3.85 -3.26 9.88
CA GLN A 322 -4.71 -3.93 10.86
C GLN A 322 -4.05 -4.05 12.24
N SER A 323 -2.73 -4.03 12.31
CA SER A 323 -2.02 -4.08 13.59
C SER A 323 -2.10 -2.76 14.36
N ARG A 324 -1.59 -2.79 15.58
CA ARG A 324 -1.59 -1.68 16.54
C ARG A 324 -0.53 -1.96 17.61
N MET A 325 -0.24 -0.96 18.44
CA MET A 325 0.45 -1.22 19.69
C MET A 325 -0.42 -2.11 20.60
N GLY A 326 0.23 -2.88 21.46
CA GLY A 326 -0.43 -3.71 22.47
C GLY A 326 0.42 -3.77 23.73
N ILE A 327 -0.19 -4.23 24.83
CA ILE A 327 0.50 -4.49 26.09
C ILE A 327 0.64 -5.99 26.24
N TYR A 328 1.88 -6.45 26.36
CA TYR A 328 2.24 -7.86 26.39
C TYR A 328 3.00 -8.20 27.66
N VAL A 329 2.68 -9.34 28.24
CA VAL A 329 3.45 -9.95 29.32
C VAL A 329 4.52 -10.85 28.69
N HIS A 330 5.78 -10.62 29.03
CA HIS A 330 6.89 -11.47 28.63
C HIS A 330 6.83 -12.80 29.40
N GLN A 331 6.74 -13.91 28.68
CA GLN A 331 6.59 -15.26 29.26
C GLN A 331 7.89 -16.05 29.32
N GLY A 332 8.99 -15.50 28.82
CA GLY A 332 10.28 -16.16 28.68
C GLY A 332 10.76 -16.17 27.22
N LEU A 333 11.80 -16.96 26.98
CA LEU A 333 12.40 -17.13 25.65
C LEU A 333 12.11 -18.53 25.12
N ASP A 334 11.94 -18.62 23.80
CA ASP A 334 11.99 -19.87 23.06
C ASP A 334 13.08 -19.77 21.99
N LYS A 335 14.27 -20.29 22.34
CA LYS A 335 15.52 -20.14 21.59
C LYS A 335 15.86 -18.66 21.38
N ASP A 336 15.72 -18.19 20.15
CA ASP A 336 16.04 -16.84 19.67
C ASP A 336 14.82 -15.91 19.60
N ALA A 337 13.65 -16.37 20.04
CA ALA A 337 12.40 -15.61 20.04
C ALA A 337 11.90 -15.31 21.45
N VAL A 338 11.23 -14.18 21.60
CA VAL A 338 10.50 -13.80 22.82
C VAL A 338 9.08 -14.38 22.79
N LEU A 339 8.63 -14.89 23.93
CA LEU A 339 7.24 -15.33 24.10
C LEU A 339 6.45 -14.20 24.75
N LEU A 340 5.46 -13.69 24.05
CA LEU A 340 4.66 -12.55 24.47
C LEU A 340 3.18 -12.94 24.57
N ARG A 341 2.55 -12.72 25.73
CA ARG A 341 1.10 -12.86 25.90
C ARG A 341 0.44 -11.49 25.94
N GLU A 342 -0.45 -11.20 25.01
CA GLU A 342 -1.20 -9.95 25.05
C GLU A 342 -2.14 -9.92 26.26
N LEU A 343 -2.09 -8.82 27.02
CA LEU A 343 -2.65 -8.76 28.35
C LEU A 343 -4.17 -8.96 28.37
N VAL A 344 -4.90 -8.32 27.46
CA VAL A 344 -6.38 -8.34 27.44
C VAL A 344 -6.94 -9.54 26.69
N THR A 345 -6.31 -9.94 25.59
CA THR A 345 -6.82 -11.05 24.76
C THR A 345 -6.35 -12.41 25.24
N GLY A 346 -5.29 -12.46 26.06
CA GLY A 346 -4.65 -13.70 26.50
C GLY A 346 -3.89 -14.43 25.40
N ARG A 347 -3.81 -13.87 24.18
CA ARG A 347 -3.15 -14.51 23.03
C ARG A 347 -1.64 -14.50 23.22
N SER A 348 -1.03 -15.68 23.25
CA SER A 348 0.43 -15.84 23.24
C SER A 348 0.97 -15.92 21.81
N VAL A 349 2.11 -15.27 21.58
CA VAL A 349 2.80 -15.26 20.30
C VAL A 349 4.30 -15.46 20.50
N ARG A 350 4.93 -16.17 19.56
CA ARG A 350 6.38 -16.28 19.44
C ARG A 350 6.85 -15.19 18.48
N ALA A 351 7.64 -14.23 18.97
CA ALA A 351 8.07 -13.08 18.19
C ALA A 351 9.59 -12.92 18.17
N ILE A 352 10.13 -12.49 17.04
CA ILE A 352 11.49 -11.92 17.00
C ILE A 352 11.46 -10.46 17.46
N SER A 353 12.58 -9.99 18.01
CA SER A 353 12.77 -8.59 18.41
C SER A 353 13.92 -7.98 17.60
N PRO A 354 13.65 -7.37 16.42
CA PRO A 354 14.68 -6.73 15.60
C PRO A 354 15.48 -5.64 16.32
N ALA A 355 14.88 -4.97 17.32
CA ALA A 355 15.57 -3.99 18.15
C ALA A 355 16.68 -4.62 19.04
N GLY A 356 16.68 -5.95 19.20
CA GLY A 356 17.68 -6.69 19.97
C GLY A 356 17.32 -6.90 21.44
N TYR A 357 16.30 -6.20 21.96
CA TYR A 357 15.89 -6.38 23.35
C TYR A 357 15.17 -7.73 23.52
N MET A 358 15.71 -8.57 24.41
CA MET A 358 15.17 -9.91 24.71
C MET A 358 14.34 -9.95 26.00
N GLY A 359 14.51 -8.96 26.88
CA GLY A 359 13.79 -8.81 28.16
C GLY A 359 13.88 -10.00 29.11
N GLN A 360 13.02 -9.96 30.11
CA GLN A 360 12.92 -10.95 31.18
C GLN A 360 11.46 -11.35 31.42
N LYS A 361 11.25 -12.59 31.86
CA LYS A 361 9.92 -13.11 32.18
C LYS A 361 9.24 -12.23 33.24
N GLY A 362 7.98 -11.88 33.01
CA GLY A 362 7.18 -11.02 33.89
C GLY A 362 7.21 -9.54 33.52
N GLU A 363 8.10 -9.12 32.62
CA GLU A 363 8.11 -7.76 32.09
C GLU A 363 6.84 -7.44 31.28
N LEU A 364 6.40 -6.19 31.35
CA LEU A 364 5.28 -5.67 30.57
C LEU A 364 5.80 -4.80 29.42
N TRP A 365 5.54 -5.23 28.19
CA TRP A 365 5.98 -4.54 26.98
C TRP A 365 4.82 -3.83 26.30
N TYR A 366 4.97 -2.54 26.05
CA TYR A 366 4.17 -1.79 25.10
C TYR A 366 4.88 -1.77 23.74
N VAL A 367 4.38 -2.57 22.80
CA VAL A 367 5.04 -2.81 21.50
C VAL A 367 4.03 -3.14 20.40
N ARG A 368 4.32 -2.78 19.15
CA ARG A 368 3.55 -3.26 17.99
C ARG A 368 4.06 -4.62 17.57
N VAL A 369 3.22 -5.64 17.71
CA VAL A 369 3.52 -6.98 17.21
C VAL A 369 2.79 -7.21 15.88
N LEU A 370 3.55 -7.56 14.85
CA LEU A 370 3.03 -7.95 13.55
C LEU A 370 2.94 -9.48 13.46
N PRO A 371 1.90 -10.05 12.81
CA PRO A 371 1.79 -11.48 12.61
C PRO A 371 2.89 -12.01 11.66
N PRO A 372 3.02 -13.32 11.46
CA PRO A 372 3.89 -13.84 10.42
C PRO A 372 3.45 -13.31 9.05
N PRO A 373 4.37 -12.83 8.21
CA PRO A 373 4.01 -12.18 6.96
C PRO A 373 3.47 -13.19 5.94
N SER A 374 3.73 -14.49 6.08
CA SER A 374 3.12 -15.55 5.28
C SER A 374 2.83 -16.79 6.13
N PRO A 375 1.91 -17.68 5.71
CA PRO A 375 1.61 -18.92 6.44
C PRO A 375 2.80 -19.89 6.56
N ALA A 376 3.82 -19.74 5.71
CA ALA A 376 5.03 -20.55 5.77
C ALA A 376 5.98 -20.12 6.91
N MET A 377 5.78 -18.93 7.45
CA MET A 377 6.56 -18.39 8.57
C MET A 377 5.80 -18.54 9.88
N ARG A 378 6.52 -18.66 10.99
CA ARG A 378 5.92 -18.89 12.32
C ARG A 378 6.09 -17.70 13.25
N GLU A 379 7.13 -16.92 13.03
CA GLU A 379 7.54 -15.82 13.88
C GLU A 379 6.68 -14.59 13.63
N HIS A 380 6.13 -14.06 14.72
CA HIS A 380 5.66 -12.69 14.77
C HIS A 380 6.87 -11.74 14.85
N VAL A 381 6.64 -10.45 14.68
CA VAL A 381 7.70 -9.43 14.76
C VAL A 381 7.30 -8.35 15.75
N ALA A 382 8.07 -8.17 16.82
CA ALA A 382 8.01 -6.97 17.66
C ALA A 382 8.62 -5.80 16.86
N PHE A 383 7.80 -5.19 16.01
CA PHE A 383 8.25 -4.38 14.88
C PHE A 383 8.81 -3.01 15.28
N THR A 384 8.29 -2.43 16.35
CA THR A 384 8.79 -1.19 16.92
C THR A 384 9.78 -1.48 18.05
N THR A 385 10.65 -0.52 18.37
CA THR A 385 11.43 -0.58 19.62
C THR A 385 10.47 -0.77 20.80
N PRO A 386 10.68 -1.80 21.66
CA PRO A 386 9.80 -2.03 22.80
C PRO A 386 9.87 -0.90 23.82
N TYR A 387 8.71 -0.57 24.38
CA TYR A 387 8.60 0.26 25.58
C TYR A 387 8.34 -0.65 26.78
N LEU A 388 9.24 -0.69 27.75
CA LEU A 388 9.09 -1.45 28.99
C LEU A 388 8.30 -0.62 30.01
N LEU A 389 7.18 -1.17 30.48
CA LEU A 389 6.30 -0.54 31.47
C LEU A 389 6.79 -0.92 32.89
N LEU A 390 7.31 0.07 33.60
CA LEU A 390 7.87 -0.06 34.95
C LEU A 390 6.83 0.23 36.02
N LYS A 391 7.08 -0.32 37.22
CA LYS A 391 6.34 -0.16 38.48
C LYS A 391 4.89 -0.67 38.46
N ALA A 392 4.09 -0.25 37.49
CA ALA A 392 2.72 -0.71 37.30
C ALA A 392 2.72 -2.17 36.84
N ASN A 393 2.19 -3.07 37.65
CA ASN A 393 2.16 -4.50 37.38
C ASN A 393 0.96 -4.90 36.50
N GLU A 394 0.86 -6.20 36.17
CA GLU A 394 -0.22 -6.76 35.35
C GLU A 394 -1.62 -6.44 35.93
N TYR A 395 -1.78 -6.47 37.26
CA TYR A 395 -3.06 -6.17 37.91
C TYR A 395 -3.49 -4.72 37.75
N GLU A 396 -2.55 -3.77 37.86
CA GLU A 396 -2.81 -2.34 37.69
C GLU A 396 -3.24 -2.01 36.25
N TRP A 397 -2.55 -2.58 35.25
CA TRP A 397 -2.93 -2.45 33.84
C TRP A 397 -4.25 -3.13 33.51
N GLN A 398 -4.53 -4.31 34.07
CA GLN A 398 -5.85 -4.93 33.94
C GLN A 398 -6.93 -4.04 34.56
N SER A 399 -6.65 -3.39 35.69
CA SER A 399 -7.58 -2.47 36.34
C SER A 399 -7.85 -1.23 35.50
N TYR A 400 -6.83 -0.66 34.84
CA TYR A 400 -7.00 0.36 33.81
C TYR A 400 -7.97 -0.10 32.72
N PHE A 401 -7.74 -1.26 32.10
CA PHE A 401 -8.62 -1.78 31.06
C PHE A 401 -10.04 -2.11 31.56
N ARG A 402 -10.25 -2.43 32.85
CA ARG A 402 -11.59 -2.56 33.44
C ARG A 402 -12.32 -1.23 33.54
N ARG A 403 -11.61 -0.12 33.79
CA ARG A 403 -12.20 1.23 33.84
C ARG A 403 -12.49 1.79 32.46
N THR A 404 -11.64 1.48 31.47
CA THR A 404 -11.70 2.12 30.14
C THR A 404 -12.53 1.33 29.11
N LEU A 405 -12.59 0.00 29.23
CA LEU A 405 -13.32 -0.84 28.28
C LEU A 405 -14.75 -1.11 28.76
N PRO A 406 -15.72 -1.27 27.84
CA PRO A 406 -17.09 -1.57 28.21
C PRO A 406 -17.19 -2.92 28.93
N ASP A 407 -18.15 -3.01 29.85
CA ASP A 407 -18.63 -4.28 30.38
C ASP A 407 -19.59 -4.90 29.37
N ALA A 408 -19.08 -5.82 28.56
CA ALA A 408 -19.75 -6.41 27.41
C ALA A 408 -19.24 -7.84 27.16
N SER A 409 -19.80 -8.53 26.16
CA SER A 409 -19.31 -9.86 25.75
C SER A 409 -17.81 -9.83 25.44
N GLN A 410 -17.15 -10.99 25.54
CA GLN A 410 -15.71 -11.10 25.30
C GLN A 410 -15.32 -10.57 23.91
N GLU A 411 -16.10 -10.87 22.87
CA GLU A 411 -15.85 -10.40 21.51
C GLU A 411 -15.97 -8.88 21.40
N ALA A 412 -17.04 -8.30 21.97
CA ALA A 412 -17.25 -6.86 21.95
C ALA A 412 -16.16 -6.13 22.76
N ARG A 413 -15.72 -6.72 23.87
CA ARG A 413 -14.64 -6.21 24.71
C ARG A 413 -13.29 -6.27 23.98
N ILE A 414 -13.00 -7.33 23.24
CA ILE A 414 -11.79 -7.44 22.41
C ILE A 414 -11.82 -6.39 21.29
N GLU A 415 -12.95 -6.21 20.61
CA GLU A 415 -13.07 -5.18 19.57
C GLU A 415 -12.88 -3.76 20.14
N ALA A 416 -13.45 -3.49 21.31
CA ALA A 416 -13.27 -2.22 22.01
C ALA A 416 -11.81 -2.01 22.43
N TYR A 417 -11.15 -3.05 22.95
CA TYR A 417 -9.72 -3.03 23.27
C TYR A 417 -8.87 -2.75 22.04
N GLU A 418 -9.13 -3.43 20.92
CA GLU A 418 -8.39 -3.21 19.69
C GLU A 418 -8.54 -1.79 19.18
N ARG A 419 -9.75 -1.25 19.23
CA ARG A 419 -10.03 0.14 18.87
C ARG A 419 -9.32 1.12 19.80
N HIS A 420 -9.36 0.86 21.10
CA HIS A 420 -8.71 1.70 22.11
C HIS A 420 -7.20 1.74 21.91
N MET A 421 -6.56 0.58 21.78
CA MET A 421 -5.12 0.49 21.55
C MET A 421 -4.67 0.99 20.16
N LYS A 422 -5.59 1.08 19.19
CA LYS A 422 -5.30 1.62 17.86
C LYS A 422 -5.49 3.13 17.75
N TYR A 423 -6.53 3.70 18.37
CA TYR A 423 -6.91 5.10 18.16
C TYR A 423 -6.88 5.96 19.42
N GLY A 424 -6.95 5.34 20.60
CA GLY A 424 -7.15 6.01 21.87
C GLY A 424 -8.50 6.75 21.97
N PRO A 425 -8.77 7.39 23.12
CA PRO A 425 -9.89 8.32 23.31
C PRO A 425 -9.71 9.64 22.56
N SER A 426 -8.46 10.09 22.41
CA SER A 426 -8.06 11.26 21.60
C SER A 426 -7.05 10.82 20.53
N ARG A 427 -6.90 11.60 19.44
CA ARG A 427 -6.00 11.24 18.33
C ARG A 427 -4.53 11.11 18.75
N LYS A 428 -4.11 11.91 19.73
CA LYS A 428 -2.73 11.97 20.23
C LYS A 428 -2.51 11.15 21.51
N TYR A 429 -3.56 10.52 22.05
CA TYR A 429 -3.56 9.87 23.37
C TYR A 429 -2.35 8.98 23.66
N TRP A 430 -2.00 8.08 22.73
CA TRP A 430 -0.88 7.16 22.95
C TRP A 430 0.49 7.85 22.79
N ASN A 431 0.58 8.88 21.97
CA ASN A 431 1.79 9.70 21.85
C ASN A 431 1.99 10.54 23.13
N GLU A 432 0.92 11.14 23.64
CA GLU A 432 0.88 11.85 24.92
C GLU A 432 1.30 10.91 26.06
N PHE A 433 0.73 9.70 26.13
CA PHE A 433 1.13 8.72 27.13
C PHE A 433 2.62 8.37 27.05
N VAL A 434 3.16 8.07 25.87
CA VAL A 434 4.60 7.75 25.72
C VAL A 434 5.47 8.92 26.19
N THR A 435 5.07 10.16 25.88
CA THR A 435 5.78 11.36 26.31
C THR A 435 5.69 11.57 27.81
N GLU A 436 4.50 11.46 28.39
CA GLU A 436 4.27 11.73 29.81
C GLU A 436 4.84 10.65 30.73
N ALA A 437 4.85 9.40 30.25
CA ALA A 437 5.31 8.23 30.99
C ALA A 437 6.83 8.03 30.92
N TYR A 438 7.55 8.75 30.06
CA TYR A 438 8.98 8.52 29.82
C TYR A 438 9.82 8.62 31.09
N VAL A 439 10.81 7.72 31.23
CA VAL A 439 11.74 7.71 32.37
C VAL A 439 13.19 7.70 31.90
N ASN A 440 13.54 6.74 31.04
CA ASN A 440 14.91 6.52 30.58
C ASN A 440 14.91 5.62 29.34
N PHE A 441 16.09 5.28 28.81
CA PHE A 441 16.23 4.38 27.67
C PHE A 441 17.57 3.64 27.64
N ARG A 442 17.61 2.62 26.77
CA ARG A 442 18.80 2.03 26.17
C ARG A 442 18.63 2.05 24.66
N SER A 443 19.66 1.67 23.91
CA SER A 443 19.59 1.60 22.45
C SER A 443 18.52 0.63 21.94
N ASP A 444 18.15 -0.38 22.73
CA ASP A 444 17.26 -1.49 22.36
C ASP A 444 15.87 -1.42 23.04
N VAL A 445 15.67 -0.56 24.05
CA VAL A 445 14.42 -0.47 24.83
C VAL A 445 14.23 0.92 25.45
N ILE A 446 12.98 1.37 25.56
CA ILE A 446 12.61 2.62 26.25
C ILE A 446 11.83 2.29 27.52
N TYR A 447 12.08 3.00 28.61
CA TYR A 447 11.43 2.79 29.89
C TYR A 447 10.32 3.82 30.13
N LEU A 448 9.12 3.33 30.41
CA LEU A 448 7.94 4.13 30.75
C LEU A 448 7.45 3.76 32.16
N THR A 449 6.77 4.67 32.86
CA THR A 449 6.12 4.40 34.14
C THR A 449 4.77 5.11 34.24
N GLY A 450 3.88 4.56 35.05
CA GLY A 450 2.55 5.11 35.30
C GLY A 450 1.44 4.51 34.44
N LEU A 451 0.21 4.93 34.70
CA LEU A 451 -1.00 4.52 33.99
C LEU A 451 -1.60 5.70 33.21
N PRO A 452 -2.12 5.47 31.98
CA PRO A 452 -2.63 6.54 31.13
C PRO A 452 -3.81 7.35 31.67
N ASP A 453 -4.54 6.82 32.66
CA ASP A 453 -5.71 7.48 33.27
C ASP A 453 -5.44 8.02 34.69
N ILE A 454 -4.20 7.95 35.17
CA ILE A 454 -3.79 8.45 36.49
C ILE A 454 -2.66 9.46 36.29
N PRO A 455 -2.96 10.75 36.08
CA PRO A 455 -1.98 11.78 35.79
C PRO A 455 -0.83 11.84 36.80
N GLU A 456 -1.11 11.66 38.09
CA GLU A 456 -0.12 11.71 39.17
C GLU A 456 0.93 10.60 39.06
N SER A 457 0.60 9.51 38.37
CA SER A 457 1.52 8.39 38.15
C SER A 457 2.51 8.62 37.01
N LEU A 458 2.27 9.61 36.16
CA LEU A 458 3.05 9.92 34.96
C LEU A 458 4.08 11.03 35.25
N PRO A 459 5.41 10.78 35.14
CA PRO A 459 6.44 11.73 35.56
C PRO A 459 6.36 13.12 34.94
N HIS A 460 5.89 13.22 33.69
CA HIS A 460 5.88 14.48 32.95
C HIS A 460 4.48 15.05 32.70
N SER A 461 3.44 14.52 33.37
CA SER A 461 2.09 15.08 33.31
C SER A 461 2.03 16.47 33.94
N SER A 462 1.00 17.24 33.60
CA SER A 462 0.77 18.56 34.19
C SER A 462 0.65 18.50 35.72
N ALA A 463 0.03 17.45 36.27
CA ALA A 463 -0.14 17.25 37.71
C ALA A 463 1.20 17.22 38.47
N ASN A 464 2.26 16.73 37.83
CA ASN A 464 3.60 16.64 38.42
C ASN A 464 4.52 17.83 38.07
N ARG A 465 4.18 18.65 37.06
CA ARG A 465 4.94 19.86 36.72
C ARG A 465 4.73 20.99 37.73
N ASP A 466 3.56 21.04 38.36
CA ASP A 466 3.21 22.06 39.37
C ASP A 466 3.87 21.80 40.73
N LEU A 467 4.44 20.62 40.97
CA LEU A 467 5.19 20.29 42.20
C LEU A 467 6.61 20.90 42.22
N TRP A 468 7.07 21.47 41.10
CA TRP A 468 8.40 22.07 40.94
C TRP A 468 8.38 23.59 40.72
N ARG A 469 7.20 24.22 40.81
CA ARG A 469 7.03 25.68 40.93
C ARG A 469 6.68 26.01 42.38
#